data_AF-A0A087G3X3-F1
#
_entry.id   AF-A0A087G3X3-F1
#
_cell.length_a   1.000
_cell.length_b   1.000
_cell.length_c   1.000
_cell.angle_alpha   90.00
_cell.angle_beta   90.00
_cell.angle_gamma   90.00
#
_symmetry.space_group_name_H-M   'P 1'
#
loop_
_entity.id
_entity.type
_entity.pdbx_description
1 polymer ?
#
loop_
_entity_poly.entity_id
_entity_poly.type
_entity_poly.pdbx_seq_one_letter_code
_entity_poly.pdbx_strand_id
1 'polypeptide(L)'
;MKGKVIEATNVQEAYDLLEDQPVGAKLHVFRPQLDLDLQHDGIYCGGSGEVCCYVGLRDGIIVGVEKIQGKSIATVKLWYKNEFRFVKVAMSRMFRRRNIQPTILLVDFCVPPFSAN
;
A
#
# COMPACT_ATOMS: atom_id res chain seq x y z
N MET A 1 25.59 13.12 1.46
CA MET A 1 25.31 11.70 1.78
C MET A 1 24.60 11.07 0.60
N LYS A 2 25.19 10.04 -0.03
CA LYS A 2 24.52 9.22 -1.05
C LYS A 2 23.94 8.00 -0.34
N GLY A 3 22.75 8.14 0.25
CA GLY A 3 22.04 7.00 0.83
C GLY A 3 21.61 6.08 -0.30
N LYS A 4 22.15 4.86 -0.33
CA LYS A 4 21.62 3.81 -1.21
C LYS A 4 20.25 3.41 -0.68
N VAL A 5 19.20 3.73 -1.42
CA VAL A 5 17.86 3.21 -1.17
C VAL A 5 17.88 1.73 -1.55
N ILE A 6 17.43 0.86 -0.64
CA ILE A 6 17.21 -0.54 -0.97
C ILE A 6 15.78 -0.61 -1.49
N GLU A 7 15.63 -0.87 -2.78
CA GLU A 7 14.34 -1.19 -3.38
C GLU A 7 14.02 -2.65 -3.03
N ALA A 8 12.88 -2.87 -2.37
CA ALA A 8 12.40 -4.23 -2.17
C ALA A 8 11.70 -4.67 -3.45
N THR A 9 12.20 -5.74 -4.05
CA THR A 9 11.78 -6.21 -5.38
C THR A 9 10.43 -6.92 -5.32
N ASN A 10 10.04 -7.39 -4.13
CA ASN A 10 8.81 -8.14 -3.92
C ASN A 10 8.24 -7.93 -2.51
N VAL A 11 7.01 -8.38 -2.33
CA VAL A 11 6.26 -8.26 -1.09
C VAL A 11 6.91 -9.01 0.08
N GLN A 12 7.62 -10.12 -0.18
CA GLN A 12 8.29 -10.89 0.88
C GLN A 12 9.48 -10.12 1.46
N GLU A 13 10.31 -9.52 0.60
CA GLU A 13 11.38 -8.62 1.05
C GLU A 13 10.82 -7.42 1.83
N ALA A 14 9.69 -6.87 1.39
CA ALA A 14 9.01 -5.81 2.14
C ALA A 14 8.50 -6.27 3.52
N TYR A 15 8.09 -7.55 3.66
CA TYR A 15 7.73 -8.11 4.97
C TYR A 15 8.94 -8.23 5.89
N ASP A 16 10.03 -8.80 5.40
CA ASP A 16 11.24 -8.99 6.19
C ASP A 16 11.79 -7.64 6.67
N LEU A 17 11.70 -6.60 5.83
CA LEU A 17 12.11 -5.23 6.17
C LEU A 17 11.15 -4.51 7.12
N LEU A 18 9.86 -4.88 7.12
CA LEU A 18 8.86 -4.33 8.04
C LEU A 18 9.08 -4.75 9.50
N GLU A 19 9.80 -5.85 9.75
CA GLU A 19 10.16 -6.25 11.12
C GLU A 19 11.08 -5.20 11.77
N ASP A 20 11.94 -4.56 10.98
CA ASP A 20 12.93 -3.60 11.46
C ASP A 20 12.45 -2.14 11.35
N GLN A 21 11.67 -1.79 10.32
CA GLN A 21 11.32 -0.40 10.02
C GLN A 21 10.12 -0.24 9.08
N PRO A 22 9.46 0.94 9.05
CA PRO A 22 8.42 1.24 8.07
C PRO A 22 8.96 1.20 6.63
N VAL A 23 8.15 0.68 5.70
CA VAL A 23 8.50 0.54 4.29
C VAL A 23 7.67 1.51 3.45
N GLY A 24 8.32 2.31 2.60
CA GLY A 24 7.64 3.14 1.63
C GLY A 24 7.05 2.28 0.51
N ALA A 25 5.88 2.66 0.01
CA ALA A 25 5.22 2.00 -1.10
C ALA A 25 4.31 2.97 -1.85
N LYS A 26 3.94 2.63 -3.08
CA LYS A 26 2.88 3.31 -3.82
C LYS A 26 1.60 2.48 -3.82
N LEU A 27 0.50 3.11 -3.47
CA LEU A 27 -0.84 2.53 -3.47
C LEU A 27 -1.57 2.88 -4.78
N HIS A 28 -2.09 1.88 -5.47
CA HIS A 28 -3.06 2.06 -6.54
C HIS A 28 -4.41 2.53 -5.97
N VAL A 29 -4.87 3.71 -6.40
CA VAL A 29 -6.08 4.35 -5.88
C VAL A 29 -7.25 4.27 -6.86
N PHE A 30 -8.39 3.88 -6.30
CA PHE A 30 -9.71 3.82 -6.93
C PHE A 30 -10.69 4.69 -6.13
N ARG A 31 -11.46 5.52 -6.82
CA ARG A 31 -12.55 6.33 -6.26
C ARG A 31 -13.91 5.80 -6.74
N PRO A 32 -14.96 5.85 -5.91
CA PRO A 32 -15.00 6.39 -4.55
C PRO A 32 -14.45 5.43 -3.47
N GLN A 33 -14.02 4.22 -3.85
CA GLN A 33 -13.66 3.15 -2.92
C GLN A 33 -12.74 3.57 -1.76
N LEU A 34 -11.63 4.27 -2.06
CA LEU A 34 -10.70 4.71 -1.01
C LEU A 34 -11.38 5.62 0.01
N ASP A 35 -12.32 6.45 -0.42
CA ASP A 35 -13.03 7.37 0.47
C ASP A 35 -13.96 6.62 1.40
N LEU A 36 -14.66 5.61 0.88
CA LEU A 36 -15.57 4.76 1.64
C LEU A 36 -14.79 3.96 2.70
N ASP A 37 -13.68 3.33 2.30
CA ASP A 37 -12.87 2.54 3.23
C ASP A 37 -12.21 3.43 4.30
N LEU A 38 -11.80 4.66 3.96
CA LEU A 38 -11.31 5.63 4.94
C LEU A 38 -12.40 6.19 5.88
N GLN A 39 -13.67 6.19 5.48
CA GLN A 39 -14.78 6.67 6.31
C GLN A 39 -15.31 5.60 7.26
N HIS A 40 -15.25 4.33 6.85
CA HIS A 40 -15.82 3.20 7.58
C HIS A 40 -14.77 2.30 8.26
N ASP A 41 -13.50 2.71 8.28
CA ASP A 41 -12.35 1.88 8.73
C ASP A 41 -12.33 0.50 8.03
N GLY A 42 -12.63 0.52 6.73
CA GLY A 42 -12.75 -0.66 5.88
C GLY A 42 -11.39 -1.20 5.41
N ILE A 43 -11.41 -2.43 4.92
CA ILE A 43 -10.26 -3.04 4.24
C ILE A 43 -10.31 -2.67 2.76
N TYR A 44 -9.40 -1.81 2.36
CA TYR A 44 -9.23 -1.38 0.99
C TYR A 44 -8.83 -2.54 0.07
N CYS A 45 -9.73 -2.87 -0.85
CA CYS A 45 -9.59 -3.96 -1.81
C CYS A 45 -9.50 -3.48 -3.27
N GLY A 46 -9.32 -2.17 -3.50
CA GLY A 46 -9.35 -1.58 -4.84
C GLY A 46 -10.75 -1.65 -5.48
N GLY A 47 -10.83 -1.55 -6.80
CA GLY A 47 -12.12 -1.61 -7.50
C GLY A 47 -12.83 -2.97 -7.36
N SER A 48 -14.00 -3.01 -6.73
CA SER A 48 -14.77 -4.23 -6.45
C SER A 48 -16.04 -4.38 -7.30
N GLY A 49 -15.94 -4.20 -8.61
CA GLY A 49 -17.05 -4.44 -9.55
C GLY A 49 -18.13 -3.36 -9.60
N GLU A 50 -18.24 -2.53 -8.57
CA GLU A 50 -19.02 -1.28 -8.59
C GLU A 50 -18.35 -0.21 -9.47
N VAL A 51 -19.10 0.86 -9.78
CA VAL A 51 -18.59 1.99 -10.56
C VAL A 51 -17.44 2.66 -9.80
N CYS A 52 -16.22 2.29 -10.19
CA CYS A 52 -15.00 2.83 -9.62
C CYS A 52 -14.05 3.31 -10.72
N CYS A 53 -13.39 4.43 -10.46
CA CYS A 53 -12.44 5.05 -11.36
C CYS A 53 -11.04 4.93 -10.77
N TYR A 54 -10.11 4.40 -11.56
CA TYR A 54 -8.69 4.41 -11.20
C TYR A 54 -8.16 5.85 -11.32
N VAL A 55 -7.54 6.34 -10.25
CA VAL A 55 -7.06 7.73 -10.14
C VAL A 55 -5.56 7.85 -10.29
N GLY A 56 -4.81 6.77 -10.01
CA GLY A 56 -3.35 6.76 -10.12
C GLY A 56 -2.68 6.09 -8.94
N LEU A 57 -1.37 6.35 -8.81
CA LEU A 57 -0.56 5.93 -7.68
C LEU A 57 -0.50 7.05 -6.63
N ARG A 58 -0.47 6.67 -5.36
CA ARG A 58 -0.22 7.57 -4.23
C ARG A 58 0.87 7.01 -3.34
N ASP A 59 1.79 7.87 -2.92
CA ASP A 59 2.83 7.48 -1.98
C ASP A 59 2.22 7.21 -0.61
N GLY A 60 2.69 6.13 0.02
CA GLY A 60 2.28 5.68 1.33
C GLY A 60 3.43 5.03 2.08
N ILE A 61 3.27 4.92 3.38
CA ILE A 61 4.22 4.26 4.28
C ILE A 61 3.49 3.09 4.92
N ILE A 62 3.95 1.88 4.66
CA ILE A 62 3.49 0.69 5.37
C ILE A 62 4.09 0.73 6.77
N VAL A 63 3.22 0.75 7.78
CA VAL A 63 3.61 0.82 9.20
C VAL A 63 3.52 -0.52 9.91
N GLY A 64 2.89 -1.50 9.28
CA GLY A 64 2.74 -2.84 9.80
C GLY A 64 1.82 -3.69 8.95
N VAL A 65 1.86 -5.00 9.14
CA VAL A 65 0.98 -5.95 8.48
C VAL A 65 0.42 -6.92 9.50
N GLU A 66 -0.88 -7.17 9.40
CA GLU A 66 -1.61 -8.11 10.24
C GLU A 66 -2.27 -9.20 9.39
N LYS A 67 -2.48 -10.38 9.97
CA LYS A 67 -3.26 -11.45 9.33
C LYS A 67 -4.68 -11.45 9.87
N ILE A 68 -5.65 -11.05 9.05
CA ILE A 68 -7.08 -11.07 9.38
C ILE A 68 -7.73 -12.19 8.56
N GLN A 69 -8.36 -13.16 9.23
CA GLN A 69 -9.02 -14.31 8.58
C GLN A 69 -8.11 -15.04 7.56
N GLY A 70 -6.83 -15.19 7.89
CA GLY A 70 -5.84 -15.84 7.03
C GLY A 70 -5.36 -14.98 5.84
N LYS A 71 -5.84 -13.75 5.69
CA LYS A 71 -5.39 -12.80 4.65
C LYS A 71 -4.48 -11.75 5.26
N SER A 72 -3.39 -11.43 4.57
CA SER A 72 -2.49 -10.35 5.00
C SER A 72 -3.02 -8.97 4.63
N ILE A 73 -3.13 -8.11 5.63
CA ILE A 73 -3.67 -6.76 5.57
C ILE A 73 -2.59 -5.77 6.03
N ALA A 74 -2.12 -4.92 5.12
CA ALA A 74 -1.16 -3.87 5.44
C ALA A 74 -1.87 -2.65 6.02
N THR A 75 -1.33 -2.06 7.07
CA THR A 75 -1.71 -0.72 7.50
C THR A 75 -0.79 0.29 6.83
N VAL A 76 -1.37 1.19 6.04
CA VAL A 76 -0.64 2.16 5.22
C VAL A 76 -1.02 3.57 5.63
N LYS A 77 -0.02 4.37 6.00
CA LYS A 77 -0.14 5.80 6.25
C LYS A 77 -0.05 6.56 4.93
N LEU A 78 -1.05 7.37 4.63
CA LEU A 78 -1.19 8.14 3.39
C LEU A 78 -1.38 9.62 3.69
N TRP A 79 -0.89 10.49 2.80
CA TRP A 79 -1.29 11.89 2.77
C TRP A 79 -2.57 12.05 1.95
N TYR A 80 -3.67 12.39 2.61
CA TYR A 80 -4.98 12.43 1.99
C TYR A 80 -5.80 13.62 2.52
N LYS A 81 -6.32 14.47 1.62
CA LYS A 81 -7.09 15.69 1.96
C LYS A 81 -6.42 16.56 3.05
N ASN A 82 -5.11 16.81 2.88
CA ASN A 82 -4.29 17.66 3.75
C ASN A 82 -4.06 17.12 5.18
N GLU A 83 -4.29 15.84 5.42
CA GLU A 83 -3.96 15.18 6.67
C GLU A 83 -3.40 13.78 6.45
N PHE A 84 -2.73 13.24 7.46
CA PHE A 84 -2.31 11.85 7.44
C PHE A 84 -3.46 10.95 7.86
N ARG A 85 -3.77 9.96 7.03
CA ARG A 85 -4.75 8.91 7.37
C ARG A 85 -4.12 7.54 7.24
N PHE A 86 -4.64 6.60 8.01
CA PHE A 86 -4.28 5.19 7.93
C PHE A 86 -5.36 4.45 7.16
N VAL A 87 -4.95 3.57 6.26
CA VAL A 87 -5.85 2.67 5.53
C VAL A 87 -5.36 1.25 5.67
N LYS A 88 -6.29 0.31 5.88
CA LYS A 88 -6.00 -1.12 5.84
C LYS A 88 -6.11 -1.58 4.39
N VAL A 89 -5.10 -2.24 3.85
CA VAL A 89 -5.01 -2.64 2.44
C VAL A 89 -4.84 -4.15 2.34
N ALA A 90 -5.70 -4.79 1.56
CA ALA A 90 -5.57 -6.21 1.27
C ALA A 90 -4.39 -6.48 0.33
N MET A 91 -3.30 -7.08 0.84
CA MET A 91 -2.06 -7.24 0.07
C MET A 91 -2.14 -8.29 -1.03
N SER A 92 -2.95 -9.33 -0.84
CA SER A 92 -3.14 -10.39 -1.84
C SER A 92 -4.11 -10.00 -2.96
N ARG A 93 -4.71 -8.80 -2.89
CA ARG A 93 -5.69 -8.38 -3.87
C ARG A 93 -5.00 -7.88 -5.14
N MET A 94 -5.20 -8.62 -6.22
CA MET A 94 -4.77 -8.23 -7.55
C MET A 94 -5.93 -7.58 -8.31
N PHE A 95 -5.59 -6.66 -9.21
CA PHE A 95 -6.52 -6.14 -10.21
C PHE A 95 -5.87 -6.14 -11.59
N ARG A 96 -6.70 -6.18 -12.63
CA ARG A 96 -6.27 -6.12 -14.03
C ARG A 96 -7.01 -4.99 -14.73
N ARG A 97 -6.29 -4.12 -15.42
CA ARG A 97 -6.88 -3.15 -16.36
C ARG A 97 -6.55 -3.57 -17.79
N ARG A 98 -7.41 -3.17 -18.74
CA ARG A 98 -7.18 -3.44 -20.16
C ARG A 98 -5.78 -2.93 -20.54
N ASN A 99 -4.96 -3.81 -21.11
CA ASN A 99 -3.57 -3.56 -21.56
C ASN A 99 -2.51 -3.40 -20.44
N ILE A 100 -2.83 -3.74 -19.18
CA ILE A 100 -1.85 -3.74 -18.09
C ILE A 100 -1.81 -5.15 -17.48
N GLN A 101 -0.61 -5.64 -17.19
CA GLN A 101 -0.41 -6.91 -16.48
C GLN A 101 -1.13 -6.86 -15.12
N PRO A 102 -1.71 -7.97 -14.64
CA PRO A 102 -2.23 -8.03 -13.28
C PRO A 102 -1.19 -7.53 -12.28
N THR A 103 -1.60 -6.58 -11.44
CA THR A 103 -0.75 -6.00 -10.40
C THR A 103 -1.48 -6.05 -9.07
N ILE A 104 -0.71 -5.97 -7.98
CA ILE A 104 -1.21 -5.84 -6.62
C ILE A 104 -1.49 -4.37 -6.28
N LEU A 105 -2.16 -4.11 -5.15
CA LEU A 105 -2.50 -2.75 -4.75
C LEU A 105 -1.29 -1.91 -4.29
N LEU A 106 -0.29 -2.54 -3.68
CA LEU A 106 0.93 -1.88 -3.20
C LEU A 106 2.11 -2.26 -4.07
N VAL A 107 2.82 -1.27 -4.62
CA VAL A 107 3.95 -1.44 -5.55
C VAL A 107 5.08 -0.48 -5.20
N ASP A 108 6.20 -0.56 -5.94
CA ASP A 108 7.36 0.34 -5.80
C ASP A 108 7.85 0.45 -4.34
N PHE A 109 8.11 -0.68 -3.70
CA PHE A 109 8.55 -0.72 -2.30
C PHE A 109 9.94 -0.12 -2.16
N CYS A 110 10.08 0.85 -1.26
CA CYS A 110 11.35 1.50 -0.99
C CYS A 110 11.61 1.54 0.51
N VAL A 111 12.83 1.18 0.90
CA VAL A 111 13.24 1.24 2.29
C VAL A 111 14.17 2.44 2.48
N PRO A 112 13.78 3.43 3.30
CA PRO A 112 14.69 4.50 3.64
C PRO A 112 15.87 3.90 4.42
N PRO A 113 17.13 4.21 4.07
CA PRO A 113 18.25 3.73 4.87
C PRO A 113 18.19 4.37 6.25
N PHE A 114 17.92 3.58 7.29
CA PHE A 114 18.15 3.99 8.67
C PHE A 114 19.66 4.13 8.88
N SER A 115 20.13 5.36 9.09
CA SER A 115 21.39 5.54 9.83
C SER A 115 21.05 5.45 11.31
N ALA A 116 21.22 4.27 11.90
CA ALA A 116 21.37 4.19 13.34
C ALA A 116 22.70 4.88 13.69
N ASN A 117 22.63 6.02 14.40
CA ASN A 117 23.76 6.57 15.14
C ASN A 117 23.71 6.02 16.56
#